data_AF-A0A354MXB1-F1
#
_entry.id   AF-A0A354MXB1-F1
#
_cell.length_a   1.000
_cell.length_b   1.000
_cell.length_c   1.000
_cell.angle_alpha   90.00
_cell.angle_beta   90.00
_cell.angle_gamma   90.00
#
_symmetry.space_group_name_H-M   'P 1'
#
loop_
_entity.id
_entity.type
_entity.pdbx_description
1 polymer ?
#
loop_
_entity_poly.entity_id
_entity_poly.type
_entity_poly.pdbx_seq_one_letter_code
_entity_poly.pdbx_strand_id
1 'polypeptide(L)' 'MIAKAIWGERRNTQDEYMDFTADFKAPKGEKIFLKISSDDKFAAYCNGTLCAFGFCQNFPEDKEALVFDITPYCEKENSL' A
#
# COMPACT_ATOMS: atom_id res chain seq x y z
N MET A 1 -13.07 -9.02 -4.90
CA MET A 1 -11.98 -8.78 -5.88
C MET A 1 -10.66 -9.11 -5.21
N ILE A 2 -9.69 -9.63 -5.96
CA ILE A 2 -8.33 -9.93 -5.49
C ILE A 2 -7.41 -8.88 -6.13
N ALA A 3 -6.56 -8.23 -5.34
CA ALA A 3 -5.58 -7.27 -5.85
C ALA A 3 -4.50 -7.99 -6.68
N LYS A 4 -3.94 -7.32 -7.68
CA LYS A 4 -2.83 -7.83 -8.50
C LYS A 4 -1.55 -7.08 -8.18
N ALA A 5 -0.40 -7.76 -8.25
CA ALA A 5 0.89 -7.10 -8.16
C ALA A 5 1.07 -6.10 -9.31
N ILE A 6 1.66 -4.95 -9.00
CA ILE A 6 1.98 -3.88 -9.94
C ILE A 6 3.47 -3.55 -9.84
N TRP A 7 4.05 -3.13 -10.96
CA TRP A 7 5.43 -2.65 -11.04
C TRP A 7 5.56 -1.66 -12.19
N GLY A 8 6.58 -0.80 -12.14
CA GLY A 8 6.89 0.13 -13.23
C GLY A 8 7.39 -0.57 -14.50
N GLU A 9 7.34 0.14 -15.62
CA GLU A 9 7.72 -0.40 -16.94
C GLU A 9 9.24 -0.59 -17.11
N ARG A 10 10.06 0.01 -16.24
CA ARG A 10 11.51 -0.11 -16.28
C ARG A 10 11.93 -1.51 -15.83
N ARG A 11 12.49 -2.28 -16.77
CA ARG A 11 13.05 -3.61 -16.52
C ARG A 11 14.55 -3.49 -16.26
N ASN A 12 15.06 -4.27 -15.30
CA ASN A 12 16.49 -4.40 -14.96
C ASN A 12 17.14 -3.20 -14.24
N THR A 13 16.37 -2.38 -13.52
CA THR A 13 16.97 -1.45 -12.56
C THR A 13 17.17 -2.16 -11.23
N GLN A 14 18.39 -2.08 -10.69
CA GLN A 14 18.75 -2.70 -9.43
C GLN A 14 18.56 -1.68 -8.30
N ASP A 15 17.93 -2.11 -7.19
CA ASP A 15 17.82 -1.37 -5.93
C ASP A 15 17.13 0.01 -6.04
N GLU A 16 16.02 0.10 -6.78
CA GLU A 16 15.22 1.34 -6.90
C GLU A 16 13.99 1.36 -5.98
N TYR A 17 13.73 2.52 -5.40
CA TYR A 17 12.43 2.84 -4.81
C TYR A 17 11.49 3.39 -5.90
N MET A 18 10.22 3.07 -5.78
CA MET A 18 9.20 3.50 -6.72
C MET A 18 7.93 3.91 -5.98
N ASP A 19 7.35 5.00 -6.44
CA ASP A 19 6.11 5.54 -5.90
C ASP A 19 4.93 5.04 -6.74
N PHE A 20 3.90 4.59 -6.05
CA PHE A 20 2.60 4.24 -6.62
C PHE A 20 1.55 5.09 -5.96
N THR A 21 0.64 5.67 -6.74
CA THR A 21 -0.45 6.48 -6.22
C THR A 21 -1.80 5.95 -6.65
N ALA A 22 -2.79 6.07 -5.78
CA ALA A 22 -4.17 5.71 -6.08
C ALA A 22 -5.16 6.61 -5.36
N ASP A 23 -6.11 7.17 -6.12
CA ASP A 23 -7.21 7.95 -5.54
C ASP A 23 -8.42 7.06 -5.25
N PHE A 24 -9.05 7.26 -4.09
CA PHE A 24 -10.23 6.50 -3.68
C PHE A 24 -11.21 7.33 -2.85
N LYS A 25 -12.48 6.91 -2.83
CA LYS A 25 -13.53 7.50 -1.99
C LYS A 25 -13.86 6.57 -0.83
N ALA A 26 -13.96 7.12 0.37
CA ALA A 26 -14.34 6.38 1.56
C ALA A 26 -15.64 6.95 2.15
N PRO A 27 -16.67 6.13 2.41
CA PRO A 27 -17.86 6.58 3.11
C PRO A 27 -17.53 7.06 4.53
N LYS A 28 -18.18 8.13 4.97
CA LYS A 28 -18.00 8.63 6.35
C LYS A 28 -18.49 7.58 7.35
N GLY A 29 -17.63 7.20 8.30
CA GLY A 29 -17.99 6.29 9.41
C GLY A 29 -17.66 4.82 9.17
N GLU A 30 -17.13 4.45 8.01
CA GLU A 30 -16.64 3.10 7.74
C GLU A 30 -15.17 2.95 8.18
N LYS A 31 -14.81 1.75 8.63
CA LYS A 31 -13.41 1.41 8.88
C LYS A 31 -12.72 1.06 7.58
N ILE A 32 -11.58 1.70 7.33
CA ILE A 32 -10.78 1.51 6.13
C ILE A 32 -9.47 0.83 6.52
N PHE A 33 -9.20 -0.31 5.87
CA PHE A 33 -8.00 -1.09 6.11
C PHE A 33 -7.13 -1.13 4.85
N LEU A 34 -5.85 -0.83 4.99
CA LEU A 34 -4.85 -1.04 3.96
C LEU A 34 -4.26 -2.44 4.12
N LYS A 35 -4.50 -3.31 3.13
CA LYS A 35 -3.86 -4.62 3.02
C LYS A 35 -2.75 -4.54 1.98
N ILE A 36 -1.50 -4.70 2.38
CA ILE A 36 -0.33 -4.46 1.53
C ILE A 36 0.70 -5.59 1.61
N SER A 37 1.26 -5.94 0.46
CA SER A 37 2.44 -6.80 0.33
C SER A 37 3.37 -6.17 -0.70
N SER A 38 4.66 -6.14 -0.43
CA SER A 38 5.70 -5.59 -1.33
C SER A 38 6.87 -6.55 -1.49
N ASP A 39 7.79 -6.21 -2.38
CA ASP A 39 9.11 -6.82 -2.49
C ASP A 39 10.15 -5.68 -2.54
N ASP A 40 10.82 -5.29 -1.47
CA ASP A 40 10.87 -5.86 -0.10
C ASP A 40 10.17 -4.97 0.94
N LYS A 41 10.38 -3.65 0.86
CA LYS A 41 9.96 -2.65 1.85
C LYS A 41 8.93 -1.69 1.26
N PHE A 42 8.11 -1.09 2.12
CA PHE A 42 7.15 -0.05 1.72
C PHE A 42 6.99 1.03 2.80
N ALA A 43 6.58 2.21 2.34
CA ALA A 43 5.97 3.25 3.15
C ALA A 43 4.73 3.75 2.39
N ALA A 44 3.60 3.86 3.07
CA ALA A 44 2.34 4.31 2.51
C ALA A 44 1.86 5.58 3.22
N TYR A 45 1.38 6.53 2.42
CA TYR A 45 0.94 7.84 2.88
C TYR A 45 -0.49 8.06 2.45
N CYS A 46 -1.41 8.27 3.38
CA CYS A 46 -2.78 8.65 3.05
C CYS A 46 -2.91 10.16 3.25
N ASN A 47 -3.30 10.88 2.19
CA ASN A 47 -3.43 12.34 2.20
C ASN A 47 -2.15 13.04 2.70
N GLY A 48 -0.99 12.53 2.28
CA GLY A 48 0.33 13.03 2.66
C GLY A 48 0.79 12.68 4.09
N THR A 49 -0.02 11.96 4.88
CA THR A 49 0.34 11.53 6.24
C THR A 49 0.77 10.06 6.23
N LEU A 50 1.93 9.76 6.84
CA LEU A 50 2.42 8.38 6.97
C LEU A 50 1.40 7.53 7.77
N CYS A 51 0.80 6.55 7.09
CA CYS A 51 -0.25 5.71 7.68
C CYS A 51 0.16 4.23 7.83
N ALA A 52 1.17 3.77 7.08
CA ALA A 52 1.74 2.44 7.23
C ALA A 52 3.18 2.39 6.72
N PHE A 53 4.03 1.58 7.34
CA PHE A 53 5.37 1.28 6.84
C PHE A 53 5.81 -0.09 7.32
N GLY A 54 6.69 -0.75 6.58
CA GLY A 54 7.18 -2.07 6.93
C GLY A 54 7.98 -2.73 5.83
N PHE A 55 8.19 -4.03 6.03
CA PHE A 55 8.82 -4.90 5.06
C PHE A 55 8.08 -6.24 5.04
N CYS A 56 7.95 -6.82 3.85
CA CYS A 56 7.28 -8.08 3.64
C CYS A 56 8.34 -9.12 3.37
N GLN A 57 8.58 -10.01 4.33
CA GLN A 57 9.56 -11.07 4.14
C GLN A 57 9.15 -11.98 3.00
N ASN A 58 10.08 -12.26 2.10
CA ASN A 58 9.90 -13.19 1.00
C ASN A 58 9.87 -14.63 1.55
N PHE A 59 8.70 -15.10 1.98
CA PHE A 59 8.46 -16.53 2.19
C PHE A 59 8.21 -17.22 0.84
N PRO A 60 8.90 -18.34 0.51
CA PRO A 60 8.85 -18.95 -0.81
C PRO A 60 7.44 -19.40 -1.25
N GLU A 61 6.54 -19.67 -0.31
CA GLU A 61 5.25 -20.29 -0.60
C GLU A 61 4.04 -19.46 -0.16
N ASP A 62 4.21 -18.44 0.69
CA ASP A 62 3.12 -17.55 1.16
C ASP A 62 3.66 -16.13 1.48
N LYS A 63 3.51 -15.19 0.54
CA LYS A 63 3.68 -13.77 0.87
C LYS A 63 2.45 -13.29 1.63
N GLU A 64 2.57 -13.23 2.96
CA GLU A 64 1.52 -12.66 3.80
C GLU A 64 1.46 -11.13 3.62
N ALA A 65 0.26 -10.63 3.34
CA ALA A 65 0.02 -9.19 3.32
C ALA A 65 -0.20 -8.68 4.74
N LEU A 66 0.44 -7.56 5.07
CA LEU A 66 0.22 -6.82 6.30
C LEU A 66 -1.09 -6.04 6.20
N VAL A 67 -1.75 -5.83 7.35
CA VAL A 67 -3.03 -5.11 7.43
C VAL A 67 -2.91 -3.97 8.42
N PHE A 68 -3.24 -2.76 7.98
CA PHE A 68 -3.20 -1.53 8.78
C PHE A 68 -4.58 -0.87 8.80
N ASP A 69 -5.01 -0.41 9.97
CA ASP A 69 -6.18 0.48 10.09
C ASP A 69 -5.75 1.89 9.66
N ILE A 70 -6.24 2.34 8.51
CA ILE A 70 -5.95 3.68 7.98
C ILE A 70 -7.13 4.64 8.14
N THR A 71 -8.20 4.22 8.83
CA THR A 71 -9.40 5.03 9.07
C THR A 71 -9.09 6.44 9.61
N PRO A 72 -8.13 6.63 10.55
CA PRO A 72 -7.84 7.96 11.09
C PRO A 72 -7.28 8.97 10.08
N TYR A 73 -6.80 8.49 8.94
CA TYR A 73 -6.17 9.31 7.90
C TYR A 73 -7.11 9.60 6.72
N CYS A 74 -8.29 8.97 6.70
CA CYS A 74 -9.21 9.05 5.58
C CYS A 74 -10.19 10.21 5.70
N GLU A 75 -10.44 10.85 4.56
CA GLU A 75 -11.50 11.81 4.30
C GLU A 75 -12.51 11.23 3.29
N LYS A 76 -13.42 12.07 2.78
CA LYS A 76 -14.39 11.67 1.75
C LYS A 76 -13.71 11.29 0.44
N GLU A 77 -12.65 12.00 0.09
CA GLU A 77 -11.81 11.78 -1.09
C GLU A 77 -10.38 11.65 -0.59
N ASN A 78 -9.65 10.66 -1.08
CA ASN A 78 -8.35 10.27 -0.54
C ASN A 78 -7.37 10.01 -1.66
N SER A 79 -6.10 10.32 -1.38
CA SER A 79 -4.96 9.90 -2.19
C SER A 79 -4.05 9.03 -1.33
N LEU A 80 -3.78 7.80 -1.79
CA LEU A 80 -2.83 6.86 -1.21
C LEU A 80 -1.54 6.82 -2.02
#